data_AF-A0A965TDB7-F1
#
_entry.id   AF-A0A965TDB7-F1
#
_cell.length_a   1.000
_cell.length_b   1.000
_cell.length_c   1.000
_cell.angle_alpha   90.00
_cell.angle_beta   90.00
_cell.angle_gamma   90.00
#
_symmetry.space_group_name_H-M   'P 1'
#
loop_
_entity.id
_entity.type
_entity.pdbx_description
1 polymer ?
#
loop_
_entity_poly.entity_id
_entity_poly.type
_entity_poly.pdbx_seq_one_letter_code
_entity_poly.pdbx_strand_id
1 'polypeptide(L)'
;MKKIIITFSILVLAVLLALCFCSCDKLALEQTGNITYDGSTVKWDKVTGAEEYKIVINGGEEKTVSSTAYSFSDKTLDSITVSITAISGEKKIGNGEVATKTFVKLASIDTSN
;
A
#
# COMPACT_ATOMS: atom_id res chain seq x y z
N MET A 1 21.18 -39.54 -30.53
CA MET A 1 21.34 -39.95 -29.11
C MET A 1 21.86 -38.81 -28.22
N LYS A 2 23.01 -38.19 -28.51
CA LYS A 2 23.55 -37.04 -27.74
C LYS A 2 22.64 -35.80 -27.68
N LYS A 3 21.89 -35.47 -28.75
CA LYS A 3 21.00 -34.30 -28.80
C LYS A 3 19.71 -34.45 -27.97
N ILE A 4 19.18 -35.68 -27.87
CA ILE A 4 17.97 -36.01 -27.09
C ILE A 4 18.27 -35.95 -25.58
N ILE A 5 19.49 -36.35 -25.18
CA ILE A 5 19.98 -36.27 -23.79
C ILE A 5 20.13 -34.80 -23.35
N ILE A 6 20.62 -33.92 -24.23
CA ILE A 6 20.78 -32.48 -23.94
C ILE A 6 19.41 -31.79 -23.79
N THR A 7 18.45 -32.08 -24.66
CA THR A 7 17.09 -31.51 -24.55
C THR A 7 16.34 -32.01 -23.32
N PHE A 8 16.50 -33.28 -22.94
CA PHE A 8 15.88 -33.82 -21.74
C PHE A 8 16.50 -33.23 -20.46
N SER A 9 17.83 -33.03 -20.45
CA SER A 9 18.55 -32.38 -19.35
C SER A 9 18.14 -30.91 -19.17
N ILE A 10 17.96 -30.16 -20.27
CA ILE A 10 17.48 -28.77 -20.23
C ILE A 10 16.03 -28.69 -19.76
N LEU A 11 15.16 -29.61 -20.20
CA LEU A 11 13.76 -29.66 -19.78
C LEU A 11 13.64 -29.99 -18.28
N VAL A 12 14.44 -30.94 -17.79
CA VAL A 12 14.49 -31.31 -16.37
C VAL A 12 15.06 -30.18 -15.51
N LEU A 13 16.07 -29.45 -15.99
CA LEU A 13 16.63 -28.28 -15.30
C LEU A 13 15.67 -27.09 -15.27
N ALA A 14 14.89 -26.87 -16.33
CA ALA A 14 13.85 -25.83 -16.36
C ALA A 14 12.67 -26.14 -15.42
N VAL A 15 12.30 -27.42 -15.29
CA VAL A 15 11.27 -27.87 -14.33
C VAL A 15 11.78 -27.80 -12.88
N LEU A 16 13.07 -28.09 -12.64
CA LEU A 16 13.71 -27.90 -11.32
C LEU A 16 13.84 -26.42 -10.93
N LEU A 17 14.09 -25.52 -11.89
CA LEU A 17 14.08 -24.07 -11.65
C LEU A 17 12.67 -23.54 -11.33
N ALA A 18 11.62 -24.18 -11.87
CA ALA A 18 10.23 -23.83 -11.62
C ALA A 18 9.69 -24.32 -10.27
N LEU A 19 10.39 -25.23 -9.57
CA LEU A 19 9.98 -25.80 -8.28
C LEU A 19 10.51 -25.03 -7.06
N CYS A 20 11.20 -23.90 -7.27
CA CYS A 20 11.68 -23.03 -6.20
C CYS A 20 10.94 -21.68 -6.18
N PHE A 21 9.61 -21.70 -6.32
CA PHE A 21 8.78 -20.63 -5.79
C PHE A 21 8.34 -21.03 -4.38
N CYS A 22 9.31 -21.07 -3.46
CA CYS A 22 8.96 -20.97 -2.05
C CYS A 22 8.56 -19.51 -1.83
N SER A 23 7.37 -19.15 -2.31
CA SER A 23 6.69 -17.94 -1.86
C SER A 23 6.49 -18.15 -0.37
N CYS A 24 7.40 -17.59 0.41
CA CYS A 24 7.17 -17.37 1.83
C CYS A 24 6.09 -16.28 1.89
N ASP A 25 4.84 -16.69 1.65
CA ASP A 25 3.69 -15.81 1.78
C ASP A 25 3.49 -15.61 3.27
N LYS A 26 4.30 -14.71 3.84
CA LYS A 26 3.96 -14.09 5.11
C LYS A 26 2.61 -13.46 4.88
N LEU A 27 1.56 -14.09 5.43
CA LEU A 27 0.20 -13.57 5.39
C LEU A 27 0.27 -12.12 5.86
N ALA A 28 -0.03 -11.18 5.00
CA ALA A 28 0.00 -9.75 5.28
C ALA A 28 -1.38 -9.18 4.97
N LEU A 29 -1.72 -8.07 5.62
CA LEU A 29 -2.96 -7.38 5.31
C LEU A 29 -2.93 -6.83 3.87
N GLU A 30 -4.10 -6.68 3.27
CA GLU A 30 -4.23 -6.04 1.97
C GLU A 30 -3.74 -4.58 2.03
N GLN A 31 -3.25 -4.07 0.90
CA GLN A 31 -2.92 -2.65 0.78
C GLN A 31 -4.18 -1.80 1.00
N THR A 32 -4.03 -0.68 1.71
CA THR A 32 -5.14 0.25 1.95
C THR A 32 -5.60 0.91 0.64
N GLY A 33 -6.88 0.75 0.31
CA GLY A 33 -7.48 1.29 -0.91
C GLY A 33 -8.15 2.65 -0.73
N ASN A 34 -8.51 3.27 -1.86
CA ASN A 34 -9.42 4.41 -1.96
C ASN A 34 -9.14 5.58 -0.99
N ILE A 35 -7.88 6.00 -0.91
CA ILE A 35 -7.52 7.17 -0.13
C ILE A 35 -8.16 8.41 -0.77
N THR A 36 -8.89 9.19 0.03
CA THR A 36 -9.56 10.43 -0.34
C THR A 36 -9.21 11.53 0.66
N TYR A 37 -9.25 12.79 0.20
CA TYR A 37 -9.01 13.96 1.02
C TYR A 37 -9.94 15.09 0.61
N ASP A 38 -10.66 15.67 1.57
CA ASP A 38 -11.63 16.74 1.35
C ASP A 38 -11.11 18.15 1.71
N GLY A 39 -9.82 18.29 2.03
CA GLY A 39 -9.22 19.54 2.51
C GLY A 39 -9.19 19.69 4.04
N SER A 40 -9.82 18.77 4.77
CA SER A 40 -9.86 18.76 6.24
C SER A 40 -9.70 17.37 6.85
N THR A 41 -10.05 16.34 6.10
CA THR A 41 -10.13 14.96 6.57
C THR A 41 -9.65 14.03 5.46
N VAL A 42 -8.71 13.17 5.81
CA VAL A 42 -8.27 12.04 4.99
C VAL A 42 -9.12 10.84 5.35
N LYS A 43 -9.64 10.11 4.35
CA LYS A 43 -10.42 8.88 4.54
C LYS A 43 -9.89 7.79 3.63
N TRP A 44 -10.02 6.54 4.07
CA TRP A 44 -9.57 5.37 3.30
C TRP A 44 -10.48 4.18 3.55
N ASP A 45 -10.34 3.15 2.72
CA ASP A 45 -11.13 1.92 2.88
C ASP A 45 -10.62 1.10 4.07
N LYS A 46 -11.58 0.45 4.76
CA LYS A 46 -11.26 -0.48 5.84
C LYS A 46 -10.57 -1.72 5.27
N VAL A 47 -9.38 -2.03 5.79
CA VAL A 47 -8.67 -3.27 5.50
C VAL A 47 -9.13 -4.37 6.46
N THR A 48 -9.52 -5.52 5.92
CA THR A 48 -9.95 -6.67 6.73
C THR A 48 -8.78 -7.21 7.54
N GLY A 49 -8.96 -7.37 8.85
CA GLY A 49 -7.90 -7.82 9.77
C GLY A 49 -6.99 -6.71 10.28
N ALA A 50 -7.16 -5.46 9.82
CA ALA A 50 -6.48 -4.30 10.39
C ALA A 50 -7.14 -3.88 11.71
N GLU A 51 -6.34 -3.77 12.76
CA GLU A 51 -6.76 -3.21 14.04
C GLU A 51 -6.48 -1.71 14.12
N GLU A 52 -5.36 -1.29 13.52
CA GLU A 52 -4.91 0.10 13.51
C GLU A 52 -4.36 0.48 12.14
N TYR A 53 -4.19 1.78 11.92
CA TYR A 53 -3.62 2.38 10.73
C TYR A 53 -2.54 3.37 11.13
N LYS A 54 -1.39 3.25 10.48
CA LYS A 54 -0.28 4.17 10.62
C LYS A 54 -0.32 5.16 9.45
N ILE A 55 -0.32 6.45 9.76
CA ILE A 55 -0.50 7.53 8.80
C ILE A 55 0.69 8.46 8.89
N VAL A 56 1.25 8.80 7.73
CA VAL A 56 2.31 9.79 7.58
C VAL A 56 1.86 10.79 6.52
N ILE A 57 1.86 12.08 6.87
CA ILE A 57 1.49 13.15 5.94
C ILE A 57 2.74 13.97 5.63
N ASN A 58 3.07 14.13 4.34
CA ASN A 58 4.25 14.83 3.84
C ASN A 58 5.58 14.37 4.45
N GLY A 59 5.68 13.08 4.79
CA GLY A 59 6.88 12.53 5.45
C GLY A 59 7.09 13.06 6.87
N GLY A 60 6.08 13.70 7.47
CA GLY A 60 6.11 14.23 8.82
C GLY A 60 5.97 13.16 9.90
N GLU A 61 5.39 13.57 11.04
CA GLU A 61 5.19 12.66 12.16
C GLU A 61 4.26 11.50 11.82
N GLU A 62 4.66 10.32 12.26
CA GLU A 62 3.84 9.12 12.18
C GLU A 62 2.71 9.17 13.22
N LYS A 63 1.48 8.93 12.78
CA LYS A 63 0.28 8.90 13.64
C LYS A 63 -0.39 7.54 13.53
N THR A 64 -0.76 6.96 14.66
CA THR A 64 -1.54 5.72 14.69
C THR A 64 -2.99 6.04 15.04
N VAL A 65 -3.92 5.48 14.27
CA VAL A 65 -5.37 5.61 14.49
C VAL A 65 -6.07 4.28 14.31
N SER A 66 -7.14 4.04 15.06
CA SER A 66 -7.99 2.85 14.89
C SER A 66 -9.18 3.06 13.95
N SER A 67 -9.44 4.31 13.56
CA SER A 67 -10.48 4.69 12.59
C SER A 67 -9.96 4.65 11.15
N THR A 68 -10.87 4.70 10.18
CA THR A 68 -10.56 4.82 8.75
C THR A 68 -10.62 6.27 8.24
N ALA A 69 -10.46 7.21 9.16
CA ALA A 69 -10.48 8.64 8.90
C ALA A 69 -9.53 9.35 9.87
N TYR A 70 -8.86 10.39 9.36
CA TYR A 70 -7.95 11.23 10.12
C TYR A 70 -8.16 12.69 9.74
N SER A 71 -8.42 13.53 10.75
CA SER A 71 -8.55 14.98 10.56
C SER A 71 -7.18 15.61 10.36
N PHE A 72 -6.99 16.19 9.19
CA PHE A 72 -5.81 16.95 8.81
C PHE A 72 -6.25 18.18 8.03
N SER A 73 -6.14 19.35 8.65
CA SER A 73 -6.52 20.62 8.03
C SER A 73 -5.30 21.53 7.93
N ASP A 74 -4.65 21.50 6.79
CA ASP A 74 -3.63 22.48 6.45
C ASP A 74 -3.97 23.11 5.10
N LYS A 75 -4.44 24.36 5.16
CA LYS A 75 -4.85 25.13 3.99
C LYS A 75 -3.69 25.83 3.29
N THR A 76 -2.53 25.85 3.93
CA THR A 76 -1.32 26.52 3.43
C THR A 76 -0.58 25.67 2.41
N LEU A 77 -0.83 24.35 2.41
CA LEU A 77 -0.19 23.41 1.51
C LEU A 77 -0.93 23.32 0.18
N ASP A 78 -0.19 23.47 -0.91
CA ASP A 78 -0.69 23.28 -2.28
C ASP A 78 -0.76 21.81 -2.68
N SER A 79 -0.02 20.94 -1.99
CA SER A 79 -0.11 19.50 -2.15
C SER A 79 0.16 18.79 -0.84
N ILE A 80 -0.51 17.65 -0.64
CA ILE A 80 -0.26 16.76 0.48
C ILE A 80 -0.01 15.35 -0.05
N THR A 81 0.95 14.64 0.53
CA THR A 81 1.21 13.22 0.28
C THR A 81 0.86 12.45 1.54
N VAL A 82 -0.08 11.53 1.42
CA VAL A 82 -0.55 10.70 2.53
C VAL A 82 -0.04 9.28 2.30
N SER A 83 0.67 8.74 3.29
CA SER A 83 1.07 7.33 3.34
C SER A 83 0.32 6.64 4.47
N ILE A 84 -0.35 5.53 4.17
CA ILE A 84 -1.15 4.76 5.12
C ILE A 84 -0.70 3.30 5.10
N THR A 85 -0.44 2.74 6.28
CA THR A 85 -0.12 1.32 6.47
C THR A 85 -1.14 0.69 7.39
N ALA A 86 -1.80 -0.39 6.94
CA ALA A 86 -2.67 -1.18 7.81
C ALA A 86 -1.84 -2.02 8.78
N ILE A 87 -2.16 -1.97 10.07
CA ILE A 87 -1.43 -2.67 11.13
C ILE A 87 -2.30 -3.81 11.66
N SER A 88 -1.74 -5.01 11.65
CA SER A 88 -2.36 -6.19 12.25
C SER A 88 -2.07 -6.23 13.74
N GLY A 89 -3.07 -6.53 14.57
CA GLY A 89 -2.82 -6.86 15.98
C GLY A 89 -2.30 -8.28 16.19
N GLU A 90 -2.41 -9.13 15.17
CA GLU A 90 -1.88 -10.48 15.20
C GLU A 90 -0.40 -10.51 14.78
N LYS A 91 0.45 -11.06 15.65
CA LYS A 91 1.90 -11.22 15.39
C LYS A 91 2.23 -12.12 14.19
N LYS A 92 1.33 -13.02 13.82
CA LYS A 92 1.51 -13.95 12.69
C LYS A 92 1.17 -13.31 11.34
N ILE A 93 0.41 -12.24 11.35
CA ILE A 93 -0.01 -11.50 10.15
C ILE A 93 0.88 -10.26 10.03
N GLY A 94 1.50 -10.06 8.87
CA GLY A 94 2.23 -8.84 8.55
C GLY A 94 1.31 -7.64 8.39
N ASN A 95 1.86 -6.46 8.62
CA ASN A 95 1.20 -5.22 8.25
C ASN A 95 0.98 -5.15 6.73
N GLY A 96 -0.03 -4.41 6.30
CA GLY A 96 -0.27 -4.17 4.89
C GLY A 96 0.83 -3.36 4.26
N GLU A 97 0.89 -3.38 2.92
CA GLU A 97 1.81 -2.51 2.19
C GLU A 97 1.46 -1.03 2.42
N VAL A 98 2.46 -0.16 2.34
CA VAL A 98 2.26 1.29 2.43
C VAL A 98 1.48 1.76 1.20
N ALA A 99 0.24 2.21 1.41
CA ALA A 99 -0.55 2.88 0.41
C ALA A 99 -0.19 4.37 0.40
N THR A 100 0.31 4.89 -0.71
CA THR A 100 0.69 6.31 -0.82
C THR A 100 -0.15 7.01 -1.87
N LYS A 101 -0.69 8.18 -1.52
CA LYS A 101 -1.43 9.01 -2.45
C LYS A 101 -1.17 10.49 -2.25
N THR A 102 -0.94 11.19 -3.35
CA THR A 102 -0.74 12.64 -3.38
C THR A 102 -2.02 13.34 -3.83
N PHE A 103 -2.42 14.36 -3.08
CA PHE A 103 -3.52 15.25 -3.39
C PHE A 103 -2.95 16.63 -3.67
N VAL A 104 -3.31 17.20 -4.81
CA VAL A 104 -2.97 18.58 -5.15
C VAL A 104 -4.21 19.42 -4.94
N LYS A 105 -4.04 20.56 -4.27
CA LYS A 105 -5.07 21.58 -4.13
C LYS A 105 -5.44 22.05 -5.52
N LEU A 106 -6.68 21.81 -5.92
CA LEU A 106 -7.22 22.37 -7.15
C LEU A 106 -7.31 23.88 -6.96
N ALA A 107 -6.70 24.65 -7.87
CA ALA A 107 -6.94 26.08 -7.93
C ALA A 107 -8.44 26.30 -8.21
N SER A 108 -9.10 27.09 -7.37
CA SER A 108 -10.40 27.65 -7.73
C SER A 108 -10.18 28.45 -9.02
N ILE A 109 -10.74 27.98 -10.13
CA ILE A 109 -10.81 28.80 -11.33
C ILE A 109 -11.81 29.91 -10.99
N ASP A 110 -11.31 31.08 -10.64
CA ASP A 110 -12.13 32.29 -10.56
C ASP A 110 -12.57 32.63 -11.99
N THR A 111 -13.70 32.07 -12.43
CA THR A 111 -14.45 32.64 -13.56
C THR A 111 -15.08 33.95 -13.10
N SER A 112 -14.28 35.02 -13.10
CA SER A 112 -14.79 36.38 -13.04
C SER A 112 -15.44 36.71 -14.39
N ASN A 113 -16.74 36.96 -14.35
CA ASN A 113 -17.60 37.43 -15.44
C ASN A 113 -17.53 38.95 -15.59
#